data_AF-A0A5S5BJT7-F1
#
_entry.id   AF-A0A5S5BJT7-F1
#
_cell.length_a   1.000
_cell.length_b   1.000
_cell.length_c   1.000
_cell.angle_alpha   90.00
_cell.angle_beta   90.00
_cell.angle_gamma   90.00
#
_symmetry.space_group_name_H-M   'P 1'
#
loop_
_entity.id
_entity.type
_entity.pdbx_description
1 polymer ?
#
loop_
_entity_poly.entity_id
_entity_poly.type
_entity_poly.pdbx_seq_one_letter_code
_entity_poly.pdbx_strand_id
1 'polypeptide(L)' 'MSNAVLEQRLAEAWALVRKGDTFGIGRRFLTQHGAG' A
#
# COMPACT_ATOMS: atom_id res chain seq x y z
N MET A 1 -6.34 -5.35 -12.63
CA MET A 1 -6.72 -4.20 -11.78
C MET A 1 -6.61 -2.95 -12.63
N SER A 2 -7.56 -2.01 -12.57
CA SER A 2 -7.39 -0.73 -13.28
C SER A 2 -6.39 0.17 -12.53
N ASN A 3 -5.78 1.12 -13.24
CA ASN A 3 -4.82 2.06 -12.62
C ASN A 3 -5.44 2.85 -11.47
N ALA A 4 -6.70 3.29 -11.60
CA ALA A 4 -7.42 3.98 -10.54
C ALA A 4 -7.55 3.13 -9.26
N VAL A 5 -7.82 1.83 -9.41
CA VAL A 5 -7.89 0.91 -8.26
C VAL A 5 -6.50 0.70 -7.66
N LEU A 6 -5.44 0.65 -8.48
CA LEU A 6 -4.07 0.54 -7.99
C LEU A 6 -3.62 1.77 -7.20
N GLU A 7 -3.89 2.97 -7.69
CA GLU A 7 -3.60 4.23 -7.01
C GLU A 7 -4.32 4.33 -5.67
N GLN A 8 -5.60 3.95 -5.62
CA GLN A 8 -6.35 3.91 -4.37
C GLN A 8 -5.71 2.95 -3.36
N ARG A 9 -5.32 1.74 -3.79
CA ARG A 9 -4.71 0.75 -2.90
C ARG A 9 -3.31 1.17 -2.43
N LEU A 10 -2.53 1.86 -3.27
CA LEU A 10 -1.26 2.46 -2.87
C LEU A 10 -1.48 3.54 -1.79
N ALA A 11 -2.50 4.39 -1.94
CA ALA A 11 -2.83 5.41 -0.94
C ALA A 11 -3.28 4.79 0.40
N GLU A 12 -4.11 3.74 0.34
CA GLU A 12 -4.53 2.95 1.51
C GLU A 12 -3.32 2.30 2.21
N ALA A 13 -2.42 1.71 1.45
CA ALA A 13 -1.21 1.08 1.99
C ALA A 13 -0.28 2.09 2.68
N TRP A 14 -0.09 3.27 2.11
CA TRP A 14 0.65 4.36 2.77
C TRP A 14 -0.05 4.90 4.02
N ALA A 15 -1.39 4.93 4.05
CA ALA A 15 -2.14 5.31 5.24
C ALA A 15 -1.94 4.29 6.38
N LEU A 16 -1.95 2.99 6.08
CA LEU A 16 -1.63 1.95 7.04
C LEU A 16 -0.23 2.13 7.63
N VAL A 17 0.78 2.35 6.76
CA VAL A 17 2.16 2.57 7.20
C VAL A 17 2.26 3.76 8.15
N ARG A 18 1.63 4.90 7.82
CA ARG A 18 1.64 6.11 8.68
C ARG A 18 0.92 5.92 10.02
N LYS A 19 -0.09 5.04 10.07
CA LYS A 19 -0.82 4.72 11.30
C LYS A 19 -0.05 3.74 12.21
N GLY A 20 1.09 3.22 11.76
CA GLY A 20 1.83 2.18 12.47
C GLY A 20 1.31 0.81 12.06
N ASP A 21 1.62 0.41 10.83
CA ASP A 21 1.21 -0.86 10.21
C ASP A 21 1.72 -2.09 10.99
N THR A 22 0.98 -2.48 12.03
CA THR A 22 1.35 -3.53 12.98
C THR A 22 1.60 -4.89 12.32
N PHE A 23 0.81 -5.22 11.30
CA PHE A 23 0.89 -6.51 10.63
C PHE A 23 1.71 -6.45 9.34
N GLY A 24 2.30 -5.31 9.01
CA GLY A 24 3.09 -5.10 7.78
C GLY A 24 2.27 -5.24 6.49
N ILE A 25 0.96 -5.07 6.54
CA ILE A 25 0.06 -5.25 5.39
C ILE A 25 0.33 -4.16 4.34
N GLY A 26 0.34 -2.91 4.77
CA GLY A 26 0.64 -1.77 3.91
C GLY A 26 2.06 -1.87 3.35
N ARG A 27 3.04 -2.22 4.18
CA ARG A 27 4.43 -2.39 3.74
C ARG A 27 4.57 -3.49 2.68
N ARG A 28 3.95 -4.66 2.88
CA ARG A 28 4.00 -5.76 1.88
C ARG A 28 3.33 -5.38 0.57
N PHE A 29 2.17 -4.72 0.63
CA PHE A 29 1.48 -4.25 -0.56
C PHE A 29 2.36 -3.27 -1.36
N LEU A 30 3.00 -2.31 -0.68
CA LEU A 30 3.91 -1.37 -1.33
C LEU A 30 5.13 -2.05 -1.95
N THR A 31 5.74 -3.05 -1.29
CA THR A 31 6.83 -3.82 -1.90
C THR A 31 6.38 -4.56 -3.15
N GLN A 32 5.15 -5.08 -3.17
CA GLN A 32 4.63 -5.83 -4.30
C GLN A 32 4.23 -4.96 -5.49
N HIS A 33 3.90 -3.68 -5.24
CA HIS A 33 3.21 -2.84 -6.23
C HIS A 33 3.80 -1.44 -6.44
N GLY A 34 4.68 -0.95 -5.57
CA GLY A 34 5.09 0.45 -5.52
C GLY A 34 6.58 0.72 -5.28
N ALA A 35 7.43 -0.31 -5.13
CA ALA A 35 8.88 -0.12 -5.04
C ALA A 35 9.66 -1.33 -5.58
N GLY A 36 10.09 -1.20 -6.84
CA GLY A 36 11.42 -1.58 -7.29
C GLY A 36 12.14 -0.30 -7.68
#